data_AF-A0A1Y1L2L8-F1
#
_entry.id   AF-A0A1Y1L2L8-F1
#
_cell.length_a   1.000
_cell.length_b   1.000
_cell.length_c   1.000
_cell.angle_alpha   90.00
_cell.angle_beta   90.00
_cell.angle_gamma   90.00
#
_symmetry.space_group_name_H-M   'P 1'
#
loop_
_entity.id
_entity.type
_entity.pdbx_description
1 polymer ?
#
loop_
_entity_poly.entity_id
_entity_poly.type
_entity_poly.pdbx_seq_one_letter_code
_entity_poly.pdbx_strand_id
1 'polypeptide(L)'
;NAWLKDAITTATTRSVYGPMNPYDDKAVADAFWEFESGLMSILVGVLPSITARKPIAARNKVAKAFEAYYRAGGVQKASALAQKRYQAEADNNVPLQDIARYEVGGSIAVLVNTAPAAFWTLLLLHSHPGLIGDIREEIDACTETTIEDGHTVKTVDITRLKESCPLLLSSYQEVLRYSSMGTSVREVMEDTYLDNWLLKKGAMLQMPSRIIHQDAQLWGSNVS
;
A
#
# COMPACT_ATOMS: atom_id res chain seq x y z
N ASN A 1 14.29 1.14 -10.37
CA ASN A 1 13.28 1.22 -9.30
C ASN A 1 12.63 2.62 -9.21
N ALA A 2 13.39 3.73 -9.31
CA ALA A 2 12.84 5.09 -9.16
C ALA A 2 11.57 5.39 -10.00
N TRP A 3 11.57 5.04 -11.29
CA TRP A 3 10.40 5.23 -12.16
C TRP A 3 9.14 4.53 -11.63
N LEU A 4 9.25 3.25 -11.25
CA LEU A 4 8.10 2.47 -10.79
C LEU A 4 7.55 3.02 -9.49
N LYS A 5 8.46 3.37 -8.57
CA LYS A 5 8.11 3.97 -7.29
C LYS A 5 7.34 5.29 -7.49
N ASP A 6 7.80 6.15 -8.38
CA ASP A 6 7.13 7.41 -8.71
C ASP A 6 5.77 7.15 -9.38
N ALA A 7 5.70 6.25 -10.37
CA ALA A 7 4.47 5.90 -11.06
C ALA A 7 3.39 5.33 -10.12
N ILE A 8 3.77 4.39 -9.26
CA ILE A 8 2.85 3.81 -8.26
C ILE A 8 2.45 4.83 -7.21
N THR A 9 3.37 5.69 -6.78
CA THR A 9 3.06 6.79 -5.85
C THR A 9 1.97 7.67 -6.44
N THR A 10 2.19 8.20 -7.64
CA THR A 10 1.24 9.11 -8.29
C THR A 10 -0.09 8.42 -8.59
N ALA A 11 -0.08 7.23 -9.20
CA ALA A 11 -1.32 6.53 -9.56
C ALA A 11 -2.18 6.21 -8.32
N THR A 12 -1.55 5.63 -7.29
CA THR A 12 -2.24 5.24 -6.06
C THR A 12 -2.80 6.47 -5.33
N THR A 13 -1.97 7.50 -5.14
CA THR A 13 -2.36 8.68 -4.37
C THR A 13 -3.41 9.53 -5.09
N ARG A 14 -3.35 9.65 -6.43
CA ARG A 14 -4.44 10.28 -7.20
C ARG A 14 -5.75 9.53 -7.08
N SER A 15 -5.73 8.20 -7.07
CA SER A 15 -6.95 7.40 -6.88
C SER A 15 -7.59 7.64 -5.50
N VAL A 16 -6.78 7.94 -4.48
CA VAL A 16 -7.24 8.16 -3.10
C VAL A 16 -7.65 9.62 -2.87
N TYR A 17 -6.79 10.57 -3.23
CA TYR A 17 -6.91 11.99 -2.88
C TYR A 17 -7.52 12.87 -3.97
N GLY A 18 -7.71 12.31 -5.18
CA GLY A 18 -8.35 13.00 -6.29
C GLY A 18 -7.48 14.08 -6.94
N PRO A 19 -8.08 15.02 -7.68
CA PRO A 19 -7.37 16.01 -8.51
C PRO A 19 -6.46 16.98 -7.74
N MET A 20 -6.65 17.13 -6.42
CA MET A 20 -5.84 17.99 -5.57
C MET A 20 -4.78 17.22 -4.77
N ASN A 21 -4.41 16.04 -5.25
CA ASN A 21 -3.44 15.15 -4.61
C ASN A 21 -2.14 15.86 -4.19
N PRO A 22 -1.79 15.90 -2.89
CA PRO A 22 -0.55 16.51 -2.42
C PRO A 22 0.71 15.90 -3.05
N TYR A 23 0.65 14.63 -3.44
CA TYR A 23 1.78 13.88 -4.01
C TYR A 23 2.05 14.16 -5.49
N ASP A 24 1.23 15.00 -6.14
CA ASP A 24 1.56 15.54 -7.46
C ASP A 24 2.76 16.51 -7.39
N ASP A 25 3.01 17.12 -6.21
CA ASP A 25 4.28 17.79 -5.92
C ASP A 25 5.35 16.74 -5.60
N LYS A 26 6.32 16.59 -6.52
CA LYS A 26 7.45 15.67 -6.36
C LYS A 26 8.20 15.89 -5.04
N ALA A 27 8.30 17.12 -4.56
CA ALA A 27 9.02 17.42 -3.34
C ALA A 27 8.27 16.91 -2.08
N VAL A 28 6.95 16.71 -2.17
CA VAL A 28 6.13 16.06 -1.13
C VAL A 28 6.25 14.54 -1.23
N ALA A 29 6.20 13.99 -2.44
CA ALA A 29 6.41 12.55 -2.67
C ALA A 29 7.79 12.07 -2.20
N ASP A 30 8.86 12.79 -2.56
CA ASP A 30 10.24 12.49 -2.13
C ASP A 30 10.36 12.58 -0.60
N ALA A 31 9.68 13.55 0.04
CA ALA A 31 9.67 13.69 1.49
C ALA A 31 8.94 12.53 2.19
N PHE A 32 7.84 12.02 1.61
CA PHE A 32 7.20 10.82 2.16
C PHE A 32 8.14 9.63 2.14
N TRP A 33 8.89 9.44 1.06
CA TRP A 33 9.83 8.34 0.95
C TRP A 33 11.09 8.51 1.82
N GLU A 34 11.53 9.74 2.07
CA GLU A 34 12.56 10.01 3.08
C GLU A 34 12.05 9.68 4.49
N PHE A 35 10.81 10.07 4.81
CA PHE A 35 10.15 9.70 6.07
C PHE A 35 10.05 8.19 6.24
N GLU A 36 9.54 7.47 5.22
CA GLU A 36 9.36 6.01 5.24
C GLU A 36 10.69 5.29 5.47
N SER A 37 11.75 5.66 4.74
CA SER A 37 13.08 5.06 4.91
C SER A 37 13.66 5.23 6.31
N GLY A 38 13.26 6.29 7.01
CA GLY A 38 13.68 6.60 8.37
C GLY A 38 12.68 6.19 9.45
N LEU A 39 11.57 5.54 9.11
CA LEU A 39 10.49 5.24 10.06
C LEU A 39 10.97 4.44 11.27
N MET A 40 11.83 3.43 11.05
CA MET A 40 12.39 2.62 12.14
C MET A 40 13.24 3.46 13.11
N SER A 41 13.98 4.46 12.61
CA SER A 41 14.76 5.36 13.48
C SER A 41 13.85 6.22 14.37
N ILE A 42 12.68 6.62 13.85
CA ILE A 42 11.66 7.36 14.62
C ILE A 42 11.06 6.45 15.70
N LEU A 43 10.69 5.21 15.34
CA LEU A 43 10.05 4.25 16.27
C LEU A 43 10.99 3.79 17.39
N VAL A 44 12.26 3.56 17.08
CA VAL A 44 13.28 3.20 18.09
C VAL A 44 13.53 4.35 19.07
N GLY A 45 13.38 5.61 18.62
CA GLY A 45 13.29 6.75 19.52
C GLY A 45 14.57 7.11 20.28
N VAL A 46 15.74 6.65 19.84
CA VAL A 46 17.03 7.01 20.47
C VAL A 46 17.44 8.41 20.03
N LEU A 47 17.22 9.43 20.87
CA LEU A 47 17.51 10.85 20.60
C LEU A 47 16.99 11.31 19.22
N PRO A 48 15.67 11.24 18.97
CA PRO A 48 15.08 11.38 17.64
C PRO A 48 15.31 12.77 17.01
N SER A 49 15.52 13.81 17.83
CA SER A 49 15.88 15.16 17.37
C SER A 49 17.24 15.23 16.66
N ILE A 50 18.10 14.23 16.86
CA ILE A 50 19.43 14.09 16.26
C ILE A 50 19.42 12.95 15.24
N THR A 51 19.03 11.75 15.66
CA THR A 51 19.14 10.51 14.86
C THR A 51 18.06 10.38 13.79
N ALA A 52 16.90 11.00 13.99
CA ALA A 52 15.74 10.95 13.09
C ALA A 52 15.33 12.34 12.58
N ARG A 53 16.25 13.33 12.63
CA ARG A 53 15.95 14.72 12.26
C ARG A 53 15.40 14.87 10.83
N LYS A 54 16.05 14.19 9.88
CA LYS A 54 15.66 14.17 8.46
C LYS A 54 14.25 13.57 8.26
N PRO A 55 13.98 12.32 8.67
CA PRO A 55 12.65 11.74 8.48
C PRO A 55 11.55 12.46 9.28
N ILE A 56 11.85 13.10 10.42
CA ILE A 56 10.90 13.96 11.13
C ILE A 56 10.56 15.22 10.33
N ALA A 57 11.57 15.90 9.78
CA ALA A 57 11.35 17.07 8.92
C ALA A 57 10.55 16.70 7.67
N ALA A 58 10.84 15.54 7.08
CA ALA A 58 10.15 15.00 5.92
C ALA A 58 8.68 14.67 6.25
N ARG A 59 8.40 14.01 7.39
CA ARG A 59 7.04 13.76 7.90
C ARG A 59 6.26 15.07 8.08
N ASN A 60 6.89 16.08 8.66
CA ASN A 60 6.27 17.40 8.87
C ASN A 60 5.95 18.11 7.55
N LYS A 61 6.78 17.94 6.52
CA LYS A 61 6.51 18.48 5.19
C LYS A 61 5.27 17.85 4.58
N VAL A 62 5.13 16.52 4.65
CA VAL A 62 3.96 15.80 4.17
C VAL A 62 2.71 16.21 4.94
N ALA A 63 2.78 16.29 6.27
CA ALA A 63 1.66 16.73 7.10
C ALA A 63 1.17 18.15 6.73
N LYS A 64 2.09 19.10 6.49
CA LYS A 64 1.73 20.46 6.04
C LYS A 64 1.06 20.46 4.67
N ALA A 65 1.50 19.59 3.75
CA ALA A 65 0.87 19.47 2.44
C ALA A 65 -0.57 18.93 2.56
N PHE A 66 -0.81 17.96 3.45
CA PHE A 66 -2.17 17.49 3.75
C PHE A 66 -3.02 18.56 4.44
N GLU A 67 -2.46 19.34 5.36
CA GLU A 67 -3.19 20.45 5.99
C GLU A 67 -3.67 21.45 4.93
N ALA A 68 -2.78 21.83 3.99
CA ALA A 68 -3.14 22.71 2.88
C ALA A 68 -4.23 22.09 1.98
N TYR A 69 -4.11 20.80 1.68
CA TYR A 69 -5.10 20.05 0.90
C TYR A 69 -6.49 20.05 1.55
N TYR A 70 -6.60 19.79 2.85
CA TYR A 70 -7.89 19.81 3.54
C TYR A 70 -8.47 21.23 3.63
N ARG A 71 -7.64 22.25 3.93
CA ARG A 71 -8.08 23.65 3.97
C ARG A 71 -8.61 24.14 2.63
N ALA A 72 -8.02 23.67 1.54
CA ALA A 72 -8.42 24.02 0.18
C ALA A 72 -9.66 23.23 -0.31
N GLY A 73 -10.24 22.37 0.52
CA GLY A 73 -11.38 21.55 0.12
C GLY A 73 -11.02 20.43 -0.86
N GLY A 74 -9.78 19.91 -0.79
CA GLY A 74 -9.34 18.83 -1.66
C GLY A 74 -10.05 17.51 -1.38
N VAL A 75 -10.42 17.24 -0.12
CA VAL A 75 -11.05 15.98 0.28
C VAL A 75 -12.43 15.77 -0.35
N GLN A 76 -13.16 16.84 -0.67
CA GLN A 76 -14.49 16.79 -1.29
C GLN A 76 -14.47 16.15 -2.69
N LYS A 77 -13.31 16.17 -3.38
CA LYS A 77 -13.11 15.54 -4.69
C LYS A 77 -12.26 14.26 -4.61
N ALA A 78 -11.99 13.78 -3.41
CA ALA A 78 -11.24 12.56 -3.16
C ALA A 78 -12.11 11.31 -3.31
N SER A 79 -11.51 10.14 -3.15
CA SER A 79 -12.23 8.88 -3.05
C SER A 79 -13.25 8.88 -1.89
N ALA A 80 -14.28 8.04 -2.00
CA ALA A 80 -15.23 7.83 -0.91
C ALA A 80 -14.54 7.40 0.39
N LEU A 81 -13.47 6.61 0.30
CA LEU A 81 -12.66 6.22 1.46
C LEU A 81 -12.05 7.43 2.16
N ALA A 82 -11.36 8.29 1.42
CA ALA A 82 -10.71 9.49 1.97
C ALA A 82 -11.75 10.45 2.59
N GLN A 83 -12.88 10.65 1.91
CA GLN A 83 -14.00 11.46 2.42
C GLN A 83 -14.56 10.92 3.74
N LYS A 84 -14.85 9.61 3.80
CA LYS A 84 -15.42 8.98 5.00
C LYS A 84 -14.45 8.97 6.17
N ARG A 85 -13.16 8.74 5.92
CA ARG A 85 -12.13 8.82 6.96
C ARG A 85 -12.02 10.23 7.54
N TYR A 86 -11.91 11.24 6.68
CA TYR A 86 -11.89 12.65 7.11
C TYR A 86 -13.15 13.01 7.90
N GLN A 87 -14.33 12.61 7.42
CA GLN A 87 -15.59 12.91 8.09
C GLN A 87 -15.64 12.28 9.48
N ALA A 88 -15.20 11.02 9.63
CA ALA A 88 -15.17 10.35 10.92
C ALA A 88 -14.29 11.09 11.94
N GLU A 89 -13.13 11.60 11.52
CA GLU A 89 -12.25 12.37 12.40
C GLU A 89 -12.83 13.76 12.73
N ALA A 90 -13.43 14.42 11.74
CA ALA A 90 -14.09 15.71 11.92
C ALA A 90 -15.28 15.60 12.89
N ASP A 91 -16.12 14.57 12.74
CA ASP A 91 -17.26 14.29 13.63
C ASP A 91 -16.82 14.02 15.08
N ASN A 92 -15.59 13.53 15.26
CA ASN A 92 -14.97 13.33 16.56
C ASN A 92 -14.19 14.55 17.07
N ASN A 93 -14.37 15.73 16.44
CA ASN A 93 -13.72 17.00 16.81
C ASN A 93 -12.18 16.94 16.80
N VAL A 94 -11.59 16.07 15.97
CA VAL A 94 -10.13 16.04 15.81
C VAL A 94 -9.69 17.35 15.13
N PRO A 95 -8.71 18.07 15.67
CA PRO A 95 -8.18 19.27 15.02
C PRO A 95 -7.66 18.97 13.62
N LEU A 96 -7.90 19.88 12.67
CA LEU A 96 -7.51 19.70 11.27
C LEU A 96 -6.01 19.40 11.10
N GLN A 97 -5.16 20.00 11.93
CA GLN A 97 -3.71 19.77 11.91
C GLN A 97 -3.36 18.33 12.32
N ASP A 98 -4.15 17.73 13.21
CA ASP A 98 -3.95 16.34 13.65
C ASP A 98 -4.49 15.36 12.63
N ILE A 99 -5.63 15.65 12.01
CA ILE A 99 -6.13 14.93 10.82
C ILE A 99 -5.04 14.87 9.74
N ALA A 100 -4.43 16.01 9.41
CA ALA A 100 -3.34 16.07 8.44
C ALA A 100 -2.11 15.25 8.83
N ARG A 101 -1.80 15.16 10.14
CA ARG A 101 -0.70 14.32 10.65
C ARG A 101 -1.04 12.83 10.62
N TYR A 102 -2.29 12.46 10.87
CA TYR A 102 -2.78 11.08 10.77
C TYR A 102 -2.75 10.59 9.33
N GLU A 103 -3.06 11.46 8.38
CA GLU A 103 -3.06 11.13 6.96
C GLU A 103 -1.66 10.78 6.42
N VAL A 104 -0.58 11.23 7.08
CA VAL A 104 0.77 10.72 6.78
C VAL A 104 0.87 9.22 7.06
N GLY A 105 0.23 8.73 8.12
CA GLY A 105 0.06 7.30 8.38
C GLY A 105 -0.88 6.62 7.39
N GLY A 106 -1.95 7.30 6.95
CA GLY A 106 -2.80 6.85 5.86
C GLY A 106 -2.03 6.63 4.56
N SER A 107 -1.06 7.49 4.28
CA SER A 107 -0.17 7.38 3.13
C SER A 107 0.73 6.15 3.20
N ILE A 108 1.21 5.77 4.41
CA ILE A 108 1.93 4.51 4.61
C ILE A 108 1.04 3.35 4.15
N ALA A 109 -0.19 3.28 4.66
CA ALA A 109 -1.10 2.17 4.42
C ALA A 109 -1.37 1.92 2.93
N VAL A 110 -1.44 2.96 2.11
CA VAL A 110 -1.73 2.83 0.67
C VAL A 110 -0.47 2.66 -0.20
N LEU A 111 0.72 3.03 0.27
CA LEU A 111 1.94 3.04 -0.55
C LEU A 111 2.97 1.95 -0.23
N VAL A 112 3.27 1.71 1.04
CA VAL A 112 4.50 0.97 1.41
C VAL A 112 4.47 -0.50 1.04
N ASN A 113 3.29 -1.08 0.92
CA ASN A 113 3.13 -2.46 0.43
C ASN A 113 2.90 -2.49 -1.09
N THR A 114 2.16 -1.51 -1.62
CA THR A 114 1.77 -1.45 -3.04
C THR A 114 2.98 -1.27 -3.96
N ALA A 115 3.93 -0.39 -3.62
CA ALA A 115 5.09 -0.13 -4.46
C ALA A 115 6.06 -1.35 -4.53
N PRO A 116 6.44 -2.00 -3.41
CA PRO A 116 7.22 -3.24 -3.46
C PRO A 116 6.47 -4.39 -4.13
N ALA A 117 5.16 -4.54 -3.91
CA ALA A 117 4.38 -5.57 -4.58
C ALA A 117 4.41 -5.38 -6.11
N ALA A 118 4.18 -4.16 -6.59
CA ALA A 118 4.30 -3.85 -8.03
C ALA A 118 5.71 -4.14 -8.58
N PHE A 119 6.75 -3.84 -7.81
CA PHE A 119 8.13 -4.14 -8.19
C PHE A 119 8.36 -5.64 -8.36
N TRP A 120 8.01 -6.44 -7.35
CA TRP A 120 8.17 -7.89 -7.41
C TRP A 120 7.31 -8.52 -8.51
N THR A 121 6.09 -8.02 -8.72
CA THR A 121 5.22 -8.50 -9.80
C THR A 121 5.89 -8.29 -11.15
N LEU A 122 6.34 -7.07 -11.45
CA LEU A 122 6.99 -6.81 -12.73
C LEU A 122 8.28 -7.61 -12.87
N LEU A 123 9.12 -7.67 -11.83
CA LEU A 123 10.38 -8.41 -11.88
C LEU A 123 10.16 -9.90 -12.14
N LEU A 124 9.29 -10.54 -11.38
CA LEU A 124 9.06 -11.98 -11.46
C LEU A 124 8.32 -12.37 -12.75
N LEU A 125 7.34 -11.57 -13.19
CA LEU A 125 6.69 -11.82 -14.49
C LEU A 125 7.69 -11.74 -15.65
N HIS A 126 8.61 -10.77 -15.65
CA HIS A 126 9.64 -10.66 -16.70
C HIS A 126 10.70 -11.77 -16.61
N SER A 127 10.86 -12.38 -15.45
CA SER A 127 11.82 -13.48 -15.25
C SER A 127 11.32 -14.82 -15.79
N HIS A 128 10.03 -14.91 -16.18
CA HIS A 128 9.42 -16.12 -16.73
C HIS A 128 9.04 -15.90 -18.21
N PRO A 129 9.84 -16.44 -19.16
CA PRO A 129 9.55 -16.30 -20.59
C PRO A 129 8.14 -16.79 -20.95
N GLY A 130 7.45 -16.04 -21.82
CA GLY A 130 6.08 -16.35 -22.26
C GLY A 130 4.97 -15.78 -21.36
N LEU A 131 5.17 -15.76 -20.04
CA LEU A 131 4.12 -15.43 -19.07
C LEU A 131 3.47 -14.05 -19.28
N ILE A 132 4.27 -13.02 -19.59
CA ILE A 132 3.74 -11.68 -19.88
C ILE A 132 2.90 -11.64 -21.16
N GLY A 133 3.25 -12.45 -22.17
CA GLY A 133 2.47 -12.56 -23.40
C GLY A 133 1.08 -13.09 -23.09
N ASP A 134 1.03 -14.23 -22.40
CA ASP A 134 -0.22 -14.89 -22.01
C ASP A 134 -1.09 -13.99 -21.12
N ILE A 135 -0.48 -13.29 -20.14
CA ILE A 135 -1.20 -12.33 -19.28
C ILE A 135 -1.75 -11.15 -20.10
N ARG A 136 -1.02 -10.65 -21.11
CA ARG A 136 -1.51 -9.56 -21.96
C ARG A 136 -2.69 -10.00 -22.79
N GLU A 137 -2.64 -11.18 -23.40
CA GLU A 137 -3.76 -11.76 -24.14
C GLU A 137 -5.01 -11.91 -23.25
N GLU A 138 -4.81 -12.38 -22.02
CA GLU A 138 -5.87 -12.52 -21.03
C GLU A 138 -6.52 -11.17 -20.65
N ILE A 139 -5.71 -10.12 -20.45
CA ILE A 139 -6.20 -8.76 -20.16
C ILE A 139 -6.89 -8.15 -21.39
N ASP A 140 -6.32 -8.31 -22.58
CA ASP A 140 -6.89 -7.76 -23.82
C ASP A 140 -8.26 -8.40 -24.12
N ALA A 141 -8.45 -9.69 -23.83
CA ALA A 141 -9.73 -10.38 -23.99
C ALA A 141 -10.87 -9.79 -23.12
N CYS A 142 -10.55 -9.11 -22.02
CA CYS A 142 -11.53 -8.41 -21.19
C CYS A 142 -11.49 -6.88 -21.29
N THR A 143 -10.65 -6.33 -22.17
CA THR A 143 -10.51 -4.88 -22.38
C THR A 143 -11.41 -4.41 -23.50
N GLU A 144 -12.26 -3.42 -23.22
CA GLU A 144 -13.04 -2.74 -24.25
C GLU A 144 -12.19 -1.67 -24.92
N THR A 145 -12.23 -1.58 -26.24
CA THR A 145 -11.51 -0.55 -27.01
C THR A 145 -12.49 0.27 -27.84
N THR A 146 -12.57 1.57 -27.56
CA THR A 146 -13.40 2.54 -28.28
C THR A 146 -12.53 3.63 -28.92
N ILE A 147 -13.13 4.41 -29.82
CA ILE A 147 -12.52 5.64 -30.36
C ILE A 147 -13.39 6.81 -29.91
N GLU A 148 -12.81 7.71 -29.12
CA GLU A 148 -13.46 8.91 -28.58
C GLU A 148 -12.65 10.14 -28.99
N ASP A 149 -13.28 11.10 -29.68
CA ASP A 149 -12.63 12.32 -30.19
C ASP A 149 -11.33 12.08 -31.00
N GLY A 150 -11.26 10.95 -31.72
CA GLY A 150 -10.08 10.55 -32.49
C GLY A 150 -8.97 9.89 -31.67
N HIS A 151 -9.19 9.68 -30.37
CA HIS A 151 -8.28 8.97 -29.47
C HIS A 151 -8.76 7.55 -29.20
N THR A 152 -7.84 6.59 -29.19
CA THR A 152 -8.13 5.23 -28.73
C THR A 152 -8.27 5.22 -27.22
N VAL A 153 -9.43 4.79 -26.73
CA VAL A 153 -9.73 4.61 -25.31
C VAL A 153 -9.80 3.12 -25.01
N LYS A 154 -9.01 2.66 -24.03
CA LYS A 154 -9.05 1.29 -23.52
C LYS A 154 -9.68 1.30 -22.13
N THR A 155 -10.80 0.62 -21.97
CA THR A 155 -11.55 0.53 -20.72
C THR A 155 -11.40 -0.88 -20.14
N VAL A 156 -10.92 -0.95 -18.90
CA VAL A 156 -10.76 -2.19 -18.15
C VAL A 156 -11.77 -2.20 -17.01
N ASP A 157 -12.70 -3.15 -17.04
CA ASP A 157 -13.59 -3.41 -15.91
C ASP A 157 -12.85 -4.27 -14.88
N ILE A 158 -12.64 -3.72 -13.67
CA ILE A 158 -11.92 -4.39 -12.58
C ILE A 158 -12.63 -5.66 -12.09
N THR A 159 -13.96 -5.71 -12.15
CA THR A 159 -14.74 -6.91 -11.81
C THR A 159 -14.48 -7.99 -12.86
N ARG A 160 -14.59 -7.64 -14.13
CA ARG A 160 -14.32 -8.57 -15.24
C ARG A 160 -12.88 -9.06 -15.23
N LEU A 161 -11.91 -8.18 -14.94
CA LEU A 161 -10.50 -8.52 -14.80
C LEU A 161 -10.32 -9.60 -13.72
N LYS A 162 -10.99 -9.48 -12.56
CA LYS A 162 -10.87 -10.47 -11.48
C LYS A 162 -11.53 -11.82 -11.82
N GLU A 163 -12.60 -11.80 -12.60
CA GLU A 163 -13.35 -13.00 -12.98
C GLU A 163 -12.76 -13.71 -14.19
N SER A 164 -12.18 -12.96 -15.12
CA SER A 164 -11.74 -13.44 -16.44
C SER A 164 -10.23 -13.51 -16.61
N CYS A 165 -9.44 -13.08 -15.62
CA CYS A 165 -7.98 -13.11 -15.69
C CYS A 165 -7.32 -13.98 -14.60
N PRO A 166 -7.57 -15.31 -14.60
CA PRO A 166 -6.99 -16.23 -13.61
C PRO A 166 -5.46 -16.30 -13.67
N LEU A 167 -4.82 -16.15 -14.83
CA LEU A 167 -3.36 -16.18 -14.94
C LEU A 167 -2.72 -14.93 -14.32
N LEU A 168 -3.27 -13.74 -14.58
CA LEU A 168 -2.87 -12.51 -13.90
C LEU A 168 -3.04 -12.65 -12.39
N LEU A 169 -4.21 -13.09 -11.94
CA LEU A 169 -4.54 -13.17 -10.52
C LEU A 169 -3.66 -14.19 -9.79
N SER A 170 -3.51 -15.40 -10.34
CA SER A 170 -2.67 -16.44 -9.76
C SER A 170 -1.19 -16.04 -9.75
N SER A 171 -0.69 -15.44 -10.82
CA SER A 171 0.70 -14.95 -10.88
C SER A 171 0.93 -13.84 -9.85
N TYR A 172 0.00 -12.90 -9.71
CA TYR A 172 0.07 -11.84 -8.71
C TYR A 172 0.02 -12.39 -7.28
N GLN A 173 -0.86 -13.36 -7.02
CA GLN A 173 -0.94 -14.04 -5.72
C GLN A 173 0.36 -14.80 -5.40
N GLU A 174 0.95 -15.47 -6.39
CA GLU A 174 2.21 -16.20 -6.23
C GLU A 174 3.38 -15.26 -5.93
N VAL A 175 3.43 -14.10 -6.59
CA VAL A 175 4.38 -13.03 -6.27
C VAL A 175 4.22 -12.58 -4.82
N LEU A 176 2.99 -12.36 -4.35
CA LEU A 176 2.73 -11.94 -2.97
C LEU A 176 3.10 -13.05 -1.97
N ARG A 177 2.81 -14.32 -2.28
CA ARG A 177 3.22 -15.47 -1.48
C ARG A 177 4.74 -15.47 -1.30
N TYR A 178 5.47 -15.35 -2.41
CA TYR A 178 6.93 -15.39 -2.47
C TYR A 178 7.62 -14.22 -1.76
N SER A 179 7.16 -13.00 -2.02
CA SER A 179 7.85 -11.78 -1.60
C SER A 179 7.42 -11.23 -0.23
N SER A 180 6.22 -11.59 0.26
CA SER A 180 5.69 -11.04 1.52
C SER A 180 6.49 -11.48 2.75
N MET A 181 6.53 -10.60 3.74
CA MET A 181 7.20 -10.81 5.04
C MET A 181 6.31 -10.37 6.22
N GLY A 182 4.99 -10.33 6.01
CA GLY A 182 4.04 -9.88 7.02
C GLY A 182 4.06 -10.75 8.29
N THR A 183 3.84 -10.12 9.43
CA THR A 183 3.57 -10.83 10.70
C THR A 183 2.27 -10.31 11.28
N SER A 184 1.30 -11.19 11.47
CA SER A 184 0.11 -10.87 12.24
C SER A 184 0.46 -10.97 13.71
N VAL A 185 0.22 -9.92 14.48
CA VAL A 185 0.52 -9.90 15.91
C VAL A 185 -0.72 -9.49 16.71
N ARG A 186 -0.91 -10.16 17.86
CA ARG A 186 -2.01 -9.98 18.80
C ARG A 186 -1.47 -9.95 20.23
N GLU A 187 -2.05 -9.12 21.08
CA GLU A 187 -1.86 -9.19 22.52
C GLU A 187 -2.93 -10.11 23.13
N VAL A 188 -2.50 -10.99 24.02
CA VAL A 188 -3.41 -11.89 24.75
C VAL A 188 -4.05 -11.11 25.89
N MET A 189 -5.35 -10.82 25.79
CA MET A 189 -6.05 -9.96 26.77
C MET A 189 -6.36 -10.67 28.09
N GLU A 190 -6.49 -12.00 28.05
CA GLU A 190 -6.75 -12.87 29.19
C GLU A 190 -6.13 -14.25 28.96
N ASP A 191 -5.82 -14.98 30.03
CA ASP A 191 -5.29 -16.34 29.95
C ASP A 191 -6.24 -17.21 29.10
N THR A 192 -5.77 -17.66 27.94
CA THR A 192 -6.59 -18.33 26.92
C THR A 192 -5.95 -19.65 26.53
N TYR A 193 -6.73 -20.74 26.56
CA TYR A 193 -6.29 -22.01 25.98
C TYR A 193 -6.53 -22.01 24.46
N LEU A 194 -5.48 -22.31 23.70
CA LEU A 194 -5.54 -22.66 22.29
C LEU A 194 -5.11 -24.11 22.15
N ASP A 195 -6.08 -25.01 21.96
CA ASP A 195 -5.90 -26.45 22.07
C ASP A 195 -5.21 -26.84 23.40
N ASN A 196 -4.00 -27.40 23.32
CA ASN A 196 -3.20 -27.84 24.47
C ASN A 196 -2.26 -26.76 25.01
N TRP A 197 -2.31 -25.54 24.48
CA TRP A 197 -1.39 -24.46 24.83
C TRP A 197 -2.10 -23.37 25.63
N LEU A 198 -1.57 -23.06 26.82
CA LEU A 198 -2.02 -21.91 27.61
C LEU A 198 -1.28 -20.65 27.16
N LEU A 199 -2.00 -19.73 26.52
CA LEU A 199 -1.52 -18.39 26.20
C LEU A 199 -1.76 -17.48 27.41
N LYS A 200 -0.72 -16.83 27.91
CA LYS A 200 -0.80 -15.98 29.11
C LYS A 200 -1.21 -14.56 28.77
N LYS A 201 -2.04 -13.96 29.63
CA LYS A 201 -2.38 -12.53 29.56
C LYS A 201 -1.13 -11.65 29.46
N GLY A 202 -1.17 -10.68 28.55
CA GLY A 202 -0.06 -9.76 28.25
C GLY A 202 1.02 -10.34 27.35
N ALA A 203 0.93 -11.61 26.95
CA ALA A 203 1.84 -12.18 25.96
C ALA A 203 1.51 -11.66 24.55
N MET A 204 2.56 -11.55 23.72
CA MET A 204 2.44 -11.21 22.31
C MET A 204 2.45 -12.48 21.46
N LEU A 205 1.32 -12.80 20.83
CA LEU A 205 1.22 -13.86 19.84
C LEU A 205 1.65 -13.31 18.48
N GLN A 206 2.64 -13.94 17.85
CA GLN A 206 3.13 -13.59 16.52
C GLN A 206 2.91 -14.76 15.56
N MET A 207 2.36 -14.45 14.38
CA MET A 207 2.12 -15.40 13.30
C MET A 207 2.80 -14.88 12.04
N PRO A 208 4.08 -15.23 11.81
CA PRO A 208 4.82 -14.82 10.63
C PRO A 208 4.30 -15.56 9.39
N SER A 209 3.82 -14.82 8.39
CA SER A 209 3.23 -15.44 7.19
C SER A 209 4.26 -16.16 6.32
N ARG A 210 5.52 -15.70 6.34
CA ARG A 210 6.61 -16.27 5.53
C ARG A 210 6.82 -17.77 5.80
N ILE A 211 6.66 -18.22 7.05
CA ILE A 211 6.83 -19.63 7.40
C ILE A 211 5.77 -20.49 6.69
N ILE A 212 4.52 -20.03 6.70
CA ILE A 212 3.40 -20.71 6.03
C ILE A 212 3.57 -20.65 4.50
N HIS A 213 4.00 -19.50 3.98
CA HIS A 213 4.18 -19.30 2.55
C HIS A 213 5.34 -20.11 1.96
N GLN A 214 6.33 -20.50 2.75
CA GLN A 214 7.49 -21.29 2.32
C GLN A 214 7.40 -22.77 2.70
N ASP A 215 6.25 -23.22 3.23
CA ASP A 215 6.07 -24.61 3.65
C ASP A 215 5.85 -25.55 2.46
N ALA A 216 6.79 -26.47 2.24
CA ALA A 216 6.73 -27.45 1.15
C ALA A 216 5.61 -28.47 1.29
N GLN A 217 5.10 -28.68 2.51
CA GLN A 217 3.93 -29.54 2.73
C GLN A 217 2.65 -28.88 2.22
N LEU A 218 2.59 -27.53 2.23
CA LEU A 218 1.43 -26.77 1.77
C LEU A 218 1.53 -26.38 0.29
N TRP A 219 2.72 -26.02 -0.18
CA TRP A 219 2.93 -25.43 -1.50
C TRP A 219 3.69 -26.33 -2.49
N GLY A 220 4.09 -27.52 -2.07
CA GLY A 220 4.84 -28.47 -2.88
C GLY A 220 6.35 -28.30 -2.81
N SER A 221 7.08 -29.26 -3.39
CA SER A 221 8.54 -29.37 -3.25
C SER A 221 9.35 -28.29 -3.96
N ASN A 222 8.71 -27.51 -4.83
CA ASN A 222 9.31 -26.39 -5.56
C ASN A 222 9.07 -25.04 -4.88
N VAL A 223 8.57 -25.04 -3.64
CA VAL A 223 8.44 -23.82 -2.85
C VAL A 223 9.83 -23.31 -2.43
N SER A 224 10.41 -22.42 -3.22
CA SER A 224 11.70 -21.79 -2.92
C SER A 224 11.86 -20.47 -3.63
#